data_AF-A0A9P7I2S2-F1
#
_entry.id   AF-A0A9P7I2S2-F1
#
_cell.length_a   1.000
_cell.length_b   1.000
_cell.length_c   1.000
_cell.angle_alpha   90.00
_cell.angle_beta   90.00
_cell.angle_gamma   90.00
#
_symmetry.space_group_name_H-M   'P 1'
#
loop_
_entity.id
_entity.type
_entity.pdbx_description
1 polymer ?
#
loop_
_entity_poly.entity_id
_entity_poly.type
_entity_poly.pdbx_seq_one_letter_code
_entity_poly.pdbx_strand_id
1 'polypeptide(L)'
;MVEKNDEKATWMPVWTRKSWQAALSTESDYGTSVSSPNLIQTLCKAGLPAETALSEAGENLGPGTDTTSATLAHIVWALANNPTFQDALYQDLASVDFSTDMTTLENIPRLQACVKEGIRWAGAAAAMLPRIVPPGGIELHDTFIPEGTVLTSSPIWYLHDENAFPNPKLYDPYRWLSKDGKGLTADALRDRYYIPFSRGANLCLGAQ
;
A
#
# COMPACT_ATOMS: atom_id res chain seq x y z
N MET A 1 -1.26 40.74 6.47
CA MET A 1 -1.07 40.75 5.00
C MET A 1 0.39 40.43 4.75
N VAL A 2 0.71 39.16 4.56
CA VAL A 2 2.05 38.72 4.16
C VAL A 2 1.93 38.37 2.69
N GLU A 3 2.53 39.18 1.82
CA GLU A 3 2.69 38.89 0.40
C GLU A 3 3.44 37.56 0.26
N LYS A 4 2.74 36.55 -0.25
CA LYS A 4 3.34 35.30 -0.69
C LYS A 4 4.08 35.58 -1.99
N ASN A 5 5.40 35.68 -1.89
CA ASN A 5 6.28 35.76 -3.03
C ASN A 5 6.39 34.34 -3.65
N ASP A 6 5.57 34.07 -4.67
CA ASP A 6 5.40 32.78 -5.37
C ASP A 6 6.57 32.39 -6.31
N GLU A 7 7.74 33.05 -6.21
CA GLU A 7 8.87 32.84 -7.13
C GLU A 7 9.82 31.68 -6.77
N LYS A 8 9.52 30.84 -5.77
CA LYS A 8 10.45 29.79 -5.29
C LYS A 8 10.15 28.34 -5.69
N ALA A 9 9.20 28.08 -6.59
CA ALA A 9 8.85 26.71 -6.98
C ALA A 9 9.51 26.24 -8.30
N THR A 10 10.77 26.60 -8.58
CA THR A 10 11.48 26.22 -9.82
C THR A 10 11.90 24.75 -9.88
N TRP A 11 11.79 24.00 -8.78
CA TRP A 11 12.17 22.58 -8.73
C TRP A 11 11.01 21.62 -9.05
N MET A 12 9.77 22.10 -9.09
CA MET A 12 8.60 21.27 -9.37
C MET A 12 8.29 21.23 -10.86
N PRO A 13 8.01 20.05 -11.45
CA PRO A 13 7.52 19.96 -12.81
C PRO A 13 6.29 20.86 -13.05
N VAL A 14 6.18 21.41 -14.26
CA VAL A 14 5.11 22.37 -14.62
C VAL A 14 3.72 21.78 -14.38
N TRP A 15 3.54 20.49 -14.67
CA TRP A 15 2.27 19.80 -14.45
C TRP A 15 1.95 19.73 -12.95
N THR A 16 2.91 19.46 -12.08
CA THR A 16 2.69 19.34 -10.63
C THR A 16 2.20 20.67 -10.05
N ARG A 17 2.78 21.79 -10.49
CA ARG A 17 2.31 23.13 -10.09
C ARG A 17 0.87 23.39 -10.54
N LYS A 18 0.54 23.04 -11.79
CA LYS A 18 -0.82 23.22 -12.34
C LYS A 18 -1.85 22.36 -11.58
N SER A 19 -1.54 21.08 -11.36
CA SER A 19 -2.40 20.17 -10.60
C SER A 19 -2.60 20.65 -9.16
N TRP A 20 -1.54 21.12 -8.50
CA TRP A 20 -1.61 21.68 -7.15
C TRP A 20 -2.52 22.91 -7.09
N GLN A 21 -2.39 23.83 -8.05
CA GLN A 21 -3.24 25.01 -8.15
C GLN A 21 -4.71 24.64 -8.40
N ALA A 22 -4.98 23.65 -9.26
CA ALA A 22 -6.33 23.15 -9.53
C ALA A 22 -6.96 22.48 -8.29
N ALA A 23 -6.20 21.68 -7.53
CA ALA A 23 -6.70 21.05 -6.31
C ALA A 23 -7.04 22.08 -5.19
N LEU A 24 -6.42 23.26 -5.21
CA LEU A 24 -6.72 24.35 -4.29
C LEU A 24 -7.91 25.23 -4.74
N SER A 25 -8.32 25.15 -6.01
CA SER A 25 -9.55 25.81 -6.46
C SER A 25 -10.75 25.00 -5.96
N THR A 26 -11.60 25.65 -5.16
CA THR A 26 -12.66 25.07 -4.31
C THR A 26 -13.87 24.48 -5.05
N GLU A 27 -13.71 23.98 -6.28
CA GLU A 27 -14.77 23.28 -6.99
C GLU A 27 -14.51 21.78 -6.94
N SER A 28 -15.04 21.16 -5.91
CA SER A 28 -15.07 19.70 -5.79
C SER A 28 -16.51 19.29 -5.56
N ASP A 29 -17.22 19.00 -6.65
CA ASP A 29 -18.49 18.28 -6.60
C ASP A 29 -18.25 16.83 -6.16
N TYR A 30 -18.16 16.59 -4.85
CA TYR A 30 -18.35 15.25 -4.29
C TYR A 30 -19.85 14.91 -4.32
N GLY A 31 -20.38 14.78 -5.53
CA GLY A 31 -21.72 14.33 -5.81
C GLY A 31 -21.68 13.00 -6.54
N THR A 32 -21.62 11.88 -5.80
CA THR A 32 -22.08 10.59 -6.35
C THR A 32 -22.76 9.78 -5.25
N SER A 33 -24.03 9.45 -5.50
CA SER A 33 -24.71 8.34 -4.85
C SER A 33 -23.93 7.07 -5.19
N VAL A 34 -23.25 6.49 -4.21
CA VAL A 34 -22.52 5.23 -4.40
C VAL A 34 -23.56 4.12 -4.65
N SER A 35 -23.57 3.54 -5.85
CA SER A 35 -24.49 2.46 -6.23
C SER A 35 -24.15 1.12 -5.58
N SER A 36 -22.96 1.01 -4.98
CA SER A 36 -22.45 -0.20 -4.35
C SER A 36 -22.82 -0.25 -2.87
N PRO A 37 -23.24 -1.42 -2.35
CA PRO A 37 -23.58 -1.54 -0.95
C PRO A 37 -22.35 -1.35 -0.07
N ASN A 38 -22.50 -0.57 1.01
CA ASN A 38 -21.44 -0.47 2.02
C ASN A 38 -21.33 -1.78 2.83
N LEU A 39 -20.27 -1.93 3.61
CA LEU A 39 -20.00 -3.16 4.37
C LEU A 39 -21.17 -3.57 5.28
N ILE A 40 -21.81 -2.60 5.95
CA ILE A 40 -22.97 -2.86 6.81
C ILE A 40 -24.12 -3.46 6.00
N GLN A 41 -24.45 -2.85 4.85
CA GLN A 41 -25.50 -3.35 3.95
C GLN A 41 -25.18 -4.75 3.43
N THR A 42 -23.91 -5.03 3.12
CA THR A 42 -23.44 -6.34 2.67
C THR A 42 -23.58 -7.40 3.77
N LEU A 43 -23.16 -7.10 5.01
CA LEU A 43 -23.27 -8.01 6.15
C LEU A 43 -24.72 -8.29 6.54
N CYS A 44 -25.58 -7.26 6.56
CA CYS A 44 -27.02 -7.43 6.80
C CYS A 44 -27.67 -8.30 5.72
N LYS A 45 -27.31 -8.12 4.44
CA LYS A 45 -27.80 -8.97 3.34
C LYS A 45 -27.32 -10.42 3.47
N ALA A 46 -26.15 -10.65 4.08
CA ALA A 46 -25.65 -11.98 4.40
C ALA A 46 -26.33 -12.62 5.64
N GLY A 47 -27.28 -11.92 6.28
CA GLY A 47 -28.07 -12.43 7.39
C GLY A 47 -27.54 -12.07 8.78
N LEU A 48 -26.53 -11.21 8.89
CA LEU A 48 -26.06 -10.74 10.18
C LEU A 48 -27.03 -9.72 10.79
N PRO A 49 -27.23 -9.74 12.13
CA PRO A 49 -27.93 -8.66 12.82
C PRO A 49 -27.27 -7.30 12.57
N ALA A 50 -28.07 -6.25 12.45
CA ALA A 50 -27.57 -4.91 12.14
C ALA A 50 -26.55 -4.39 13.17
N GLU A 51 -26.73 -4.75 14.45
CA GLU A 51 -25.79 -4.38 15.52
C GLU A 51 -24.43 -5.06 15.35
N THR A 52 -24.42 -6.36 15.04
CA THR A 52 -23.19 -7.09 14.69
C THR A 52 -22.53 -6.49 13.45
N ALA A 53 -23.31 -6.25 12.38
CA ALA A 53 -22.80 -5.65 11.15
C ALA A 53 -22.16 -4.27 11.38
N LEU A 54 -22.74 -3.46 12.26
CA LEU A 54 -22.18 -2.16 12.65
C LEU A 54 -20.88 -2.32 13.44
N SER A 55 -20.83 -3.25 14.40
CA SER A 55 -19.64 -3.55 15.19
C SER A 55 -18.48 -3.99 14.29
N GLU A 56 -18.70 -4.99 13.45
CA GLU A 56 -17.71 -5.51 12.50
C GLU A 56 -17.23 -4.43 11.52
N ALA A 57 -18.15 -3.59 11.01
CA ALA A 57 -17.77 -2.48 10.15
C ALA A 57 -16.91 -1.43 10.88
N GLY A 58 -17.23 -1.15 12.15
CA GLY A 58 -16.44 -0.27 13.01
C GLY A 58 -15.03 -0.79 13.25
N GLU A 59 -14.87 -2.09 13.50
CA GLU A 59 -13.57 -2.72 13.73
C GLU A 59 -12.66 -2.68 12.49
N ASN A 60 -13.24 -2.67 11.28
CA ASN A 60 -12.48 -2.60 10.03
C ASN A 60 -11.98 -1.18 9.67
N LEU A 61 -12.54 -0.12 10.27
CA LEU A 61 -12.18 1.26 9.92
C LEU A 61 -10.75 1.60 10.32
N GLY A 62 -10.31 1.22 11.52
CA GLY A 62 -8.96 1.52 12.01
C GLY A 62 -7.87 0.89 11.13
N PRO A 63 -7.85 -0.45 10.98
CA PRO A 63 -6.87 -1.15 10.15
C PRO A 63 -6.83 -0.67 8.70
N GLY A 64 -7.98 -0.30 8.11
CA GLY A 64 -8.04 0.19 6.74
C GLY A 64 -7.62 1.65 6.56
N THR A 65 -7.73 2.49 7.60
CA THR A 65 -7.47 3.93 7.51
C THR A 65 -6.01 4.28 7.77
N ASP A 66 -5.48 3.84 8.92
CA ASP A 66 -4.14 4.27 9.36
C ASP A 66 -3.04 3.67 8.49
N THR A 67 -3.19 2.39 8.10
CA THR A 67 -2.19 1.71 7.27
C THR A 67 -2.14 2.27 5.85
N THR A 68 -3.31 2.54 5.26
CA THR A 68 -3.43 3.12 3.91
C THR A 68 -2.92 4.54 3.88
N SER A 69 -3.33 5.39 4.83
CA SER A 69 -2.90 6.79 4.88
C SER A 69 -1.40 6.92 5.11
N ALA A 70 -0.82 6.11 6.02
CA ALA A 70 0.62 6.07 6.23
C ALA A 70 1.37 5.63 4.97
N THR A 71 0.90 4.58 4.29
CA THR A 71 1.52 4.09 3.05
C THR A 71 1.46 5.15 1.94
N LEU A 72 0.30 5.78 1.75
CA LEU A 72 0.12 6.84 0.75
C LEU A 72 1.03 8.04 1.03
N ALA A 73 1.13 8.46 2.29
CA ALA A 73 2.02 9.55 2.69
C ALA A 73 3.49 9.24 2.34
N HIS A 74 3.95 8.02 2.57
CA HIS A 74 5.31 7.58 2.20
C HIS A 74 5.50 7.55 0.69
N ILE A 75 4.52 7.07 -0.09
CA ILE A 75 4.58 7.08 -1.56
C ILE A 75 4.70 8.51 -2.09
N VAL A 76 3.84 9.42 -1.63
CA VAL A 76 3.84 10.81 -2.07
C VAL A 76 5.17 11.49 -1.71
N TRP A 77 5.69 11.25 -0.50
CA TRP A 77 6.99 11.75 -0.09
C TRP A 77 8.12 11.20 -0.98
N ALA A 78 8.11 9.90 -1.27
CA ALA A 78 9.13 9.27 -2.09
C ALA A 78 9.11 9.76 -3.55
N LEU A 79 7.91 9.96 -4.12
CA LEU A 79 7.74 10.56 -5.44
C LEU A 79 8.25 11.99 -5.49
N ALA A 80 7.99 12.80 -4.46
CA ALA A 80 8.51 14.17 -4.38
C ALA A 80 10.05 14.22 -4.35
N ASN A 81 10.70 13.17 -3.83
CA ASN A 81 12.17 13.02 -3.82
C ASN A 81 12.73 12.32 -5.07
N ASN A 82 11.87 11.86 -5.99
CA ASN A 82 12.27 11.24 -7.25
C ASN A 82 11.50 11.81 -8.45
N PRO A 83 11.80 13.06 -8.85
CA PRO A 83 11.07 13.74 -9.93
C PRO A 83 11.10 12.97 -11.26
N THR A 84 12.20 12.29 -11.56
CA THR A 84 12.32 11.49 -12.80
C THR A 84 11.32 10.34 -12.84
N PHE A 85 11.17 9.60 -11.75
CA PHE A 85 10.16 8.55 -11.68
C PHE A 85 8.74 9.12 -11.65
N GLN A 86 8.53 10.22 -10.93
CA GLN A 86 7.25 10.92 -10.84
C GLN A 86 6.77 11.40 -12.21
N ASP A 87 7.64 12.02 -13.01
CA ASP A 87 7.33 12.52 -14.35
C ASP A 87 6.98 11.36 -15.29
N ALA A 88 7.71 10.25 -15.24
CA ALA A 88 7.41 9.09 -16.05
C ALA A 88 6.06 8.45 -15.65
N LEU A 89 5.76 8.37 -14.35
CA LEU A 89 4.46 7.89 -13.86
C LEU A 89 3.32 8.82 -14.28
N TYR A 90 3.55 10.13 -14.28
CA TYR A 90 2.58 11.10 -14.78
C TYR A 90 2.29 10.88 -16.27
N GLN A 91 3.32 10.62 -17.09
CA GLN A 91 3.10 10.32 -18.51
C GLN A 91 2.32 9.01 -18.72
N ASP A 92 2.61 7.98 -17.92
CA ASP A 92 1.88 6.71 -17.97
C ASP A 92 0.39 6.93 -17.64
N LEU A 93 0.08 7.73 -16.61
CA LEU A 93 -1.29 8.11 -16.24
C LEU A 93 -1.97 8.99 -17.30
N ALA A 94 -1.24 9.96 -17.87
CA ALA A 94 -1.74 10.82 -18.93
C ALA A 94 -2.06 10.05 -20.21
N SER A 95 -1.33 8.95 -20.48
CA SER A 95 -1.57 8.10 -21.66
C SER A 95 -2.92 7.37 -21.62
N VAL A 96 -3.49 7.21 -20.42
CA VAL A 96 -4.82 6.64 -20.19
C VAL A 96 -5.84 7.69 -19.73
N ASP A 97 -5.57 8.97 -20.04
CA ASP A 97 -6.42 10.13 -19.72
C ASP A 97 -6.80 10.23 -18.23
N PHE A 98 -5.86 9.87 -17.34
CA PHE A 98 -6.09 9.84 -15.89
C PHE A 98 -7.33 9.03 -15.47
N SER A 99 -7.59 7.93 -16.18
CA SER A 99 -8.70 7.03 -15.88
C SER A 99 -8.76 6.66 -14.39
N THR A 100 -9.97 6.66 -13.84
CA THR A 100 -10.26 6.18 -12.48
C THR A 100 -10.68 4.71 -12.46
N ASP A 101 -10.74 4.06 -13.62
CA ASP A 101 -11.05 2.64 -13.73
C ASP A 101 -9.90 1.80 -13.18
N MET A 102 -10.20 0.98 -12.17
CA MET A 102 -9.19 0.15 -11.48
C MET A 102 -8.51 -0.82 -12.43
N THR A 103 -9.24 -1.42 -13.38
CA THR A 103 -8.64 -2.36 -14.35
C THR A 103 -7.58 -1.66 -15.20
N THR A 104 -7.86 -0.43 -15.64
CA THR A 104 -6.93 0.38 -16.40
C THR A 104 -5.69 0.72 -15.58
N LEU A 105 -5.88 1.20 -14.35
CA LEU A 105 -4.78 1.58 -13.44
C LEU A 105 -3.90 0.40 -13.05
N GLU A 106 -4.51 -0.75 -12.77
CA GLU A 106 -3.82 -2.00 -12.46
C GLU A 106 -2.96 -2.48 -13.62
N ASN A 107 -3.24 -2.10 -14.87
CA ASN A 107 -2.41 -2.48 -16.01
C ASN A 107 -1.19 -1.57 -16.23
N ILE A 108 -0.95 -0.55 -15.40
CA ILE A 108 0.20 0.36 -15.51
C ILE A 108 1.36 -0.18 -14.65
N PRO A 109 2.43 -0.76 -15.24
CA PRO A 109 3.49 -1.42 -14.47
C PRO A 109 4.22 -0.48 -13.52
N ARG A 110 4.42 0.78 -13.93
CA ARG A 110 5.08 1.79 -13.08
C ARG A 110 4.23 2.19 -11.88
N LEU A 111 2.91 2.22 -12.03
CA LEU A 111 1.99 2.47 -10.92
C LEU A 111 2.02 1.27 -9.95
N GLN A 112 1.93 0.05 -10.47
CA GLN A 112 2.09 -1.16 -9.66
C GLN A 112 3.42 -1.18 -8.89
N ALA A 113 4.53 -0.88 -9.56
CA ALA A 113 5.86 -0.81 -8.96
C ALA A 113 5.95 0.25 -7.85
N CYS A 114 5.35 1.43 -8.07
CA CYS A 114 5.25 2.51 -7.10
C CYS A 114 4.48 2.07 -5.85
N VAL A 115 3.30 1.47 -6.03
CA VAL A 115 2.46 1.00 -4.91
C VAL A 115 3.13 -0.15 -4.17
N LYS A 116 3.70 -1.14 -4.88
CA LYS A 116 4.39 -2.28 -4.26
C LYS A 116 5.59 -1.82 -3.41
N GLU A 117 6.40 -0.91 -3.94
CA GLU A 117 7.53 -0.37 -3.17
C GLU A 117 7.06 0.49 -2.00
N GLY A 118 5.99 1.27 -2.17
CA GLY A 118 5.37 2.05 -1.10
C GLY A 118 4.94 1.21 0.08
N ILE A 119 4.19 0.14 -0.19
CA ILE A 119 3.74 -0.80 0.84
C ILE A 119 4.94 -1.47 1.53
N ARG A 120 5.94 -1.94 0.75
CA ARG A 120 7.15 -2.58 1.29
C ARG A 120 7.91 -1.64 2.23
N TRP A 121 8.17 -0.42 1.76
CA TRP A 121 9.07 0.54 2.40
C TRP A 121 8.41 1.23 3.60
N ALA A 122 7.12 1.56 3.50
CA ALA A 122 6.38 2.13 4.62
C ALA A 122 6.21 1.14 5.77
N GLY A 123 6.02 -0.15 5.46
CA GLY A 123 5.83 -1.19 6.47
C GLY A 123 4.71 -0.87 7.45
N ALA A 124 3.64 -0.20 6.99
CA ALA A 124 2.66 0.48 7.83
C ALA A 124 1.96 -0.45 8.85
N ALA A 125 1.81 -1.73 8.51
CA ALA A 125 1.33 -2.77 9.41
C ALA A 125 2.50 -3.60 9.97
N ALA A 126 3.33 -3.02 10.84
CA ALA A 126 4.46 -3.72 11.47
C ALA A 126 4.06 -4.61 12.67
N ALA A 127 2.78 -4.98 12.78
CA ALA A 127 2.24 -5.71 13.92
C ALA A 127 2.89 -7.09 14.08
N MET A 128 3.15 -7.47 15.33
CA MET A 128 3.55 -8.83 15.69
C MET A 128 2.30 -9.67 15.90
N LEU A 129 2.13 -10.74 15.10
CA LEU A 129 1.00 -11.65 15.20
C LEU A 129 1.40 -12.88 16.04
N PRO A 130 1.17 -12.90 17.36
CA PRO A 130 1.62 -13.99 18.22
C PRO A 130 0.91 -15.31 17.90
N ARG A 131 1.65 -16.40 18.08
CA ARG A 131 1.17 -17.79 18.06
C ARG A 131 1.71 -18.50 19.29
N ILE A 132 0.90 -19.34 19.90
CA ILE A 132 1.32 -20.18 21.02
C ILE A 132 1.64 -21.56 20.46
N VAL A 133 2.82 -22.08 20.78
CA VAL A 133 3.21 -23.44 20.39
C VAL A 133 2.25 -24.45 21.04
N PRO A 134 1.62 -25.34 20.25
CA PRO A 134 0.63 -26.29 20.73
C PRO A 134 1.25 -27.36 21.64
N PRO A 135 0.40 -28.21 22.26
CA PRO A 135 0.90 -29.28 23.08
C PRO A 135 1.86 -30.24 22.38
N GLY A 136 2.93 -30.62 23.08
CA GLY A 136 3.99 -31.47 22.54
C GLY A 136 5.14 -30.74 21.83
N GLY A 137 5.09 -29.41 21.70
CA GLY A 137 6.13 -28.60 21.06
C GLY A 137 6.10 -28.69 19.53
N ILE A 138 6.99 -27.92 18.88
CA ILE A 138 7.20 -27.98 17.43
C ILE A 138 8.69 -27.98 17.10
N GLU A 139 9.06 -28.55 15.97
CA GLU A 139 10.39 -28.41 15.39
C GLU A 139 10.35 -27.36 14.28
N LEU A 140 11.19 -26.33 14.38
CA LEU A 140 11.30 -25.25 13.42
C LEU A 140 12.77 -25.00 13.11
N HIS A 141 13.18 -25.16 11.84
CA HIS A 141 14.58 -25.01 11.41
C HIS A 141 15.56 -25.78 12.31
N ASP A 142 15.33 -27.09 12.46
CA ASP A 142 16.15 -28.00 13.28
C ASP A 142 16.25 -27.59 14.76
N THR A 143 15.34 -26.73 15.23
CA THR A 143 15.28 -26.25 16.60
C THR A 143 13.94 -26.66 17.21
N PHE A 144 14.00 -27.43 18.31
CA PHE A 144 12.80 -27.77 19.07
C PHE A 144 12.34 -26.57 19.91
N ILE A 145 11.08 -26.19 19.76
CA ILE A 145 10.42 -25.11 20.48
C ILE A 145 9.39 -25.73 21.42
N PRO A 146 9.51 -25.54 22.75
CA PRO A 146 8.59 -26.13 23.72
C PRO A 146 7.16 -25.60 23.60
N GLU A 147 6.21 -26.44 24.00
CA GLU A 147 4.81 -26.08 24.23
C GLU A 147 4.67 -24.81 25.08
N GLY A 148 3.68 -23.97 24.76
CA GLY A 148 3.41 -22.74 25.50
C GLY A 148 4.33 -21.57 25.13
N THR A 149 5.36 -21.78 24.30
CA THR A 149 6.19 -20.69 23.78
C THR A 149 5.37 -19.76 22.89
N VAL A 150 5.49 -18.45 23.09
CA VAL A 150 4.90 -17.43 22.21
C VAL A 150 5.88 -17.09 21.09
N LEU A 151 5.48 -17.35 19.85
CA LEU A 151 6.22 -17.01 18.65
C LEU A 151 5.59 -15.80 17.98
N THR A 152 6.42 -14.84 17.58
CA THR A 152 6.00 -13.66 16.83
C THR A 152 6.88 -13.48 15.61
N SER A 153 6.31 -12.86 14.58
CA SER A 153 7.06 -12.37 13.41
C SER A 153 6.50 -11.01 13.05
N SER A 154 7.37 -10.09 12.64
CA SER A 154 6.97 -8.76 12.17
C SER A 154 7.24 -8.66 10.67
N PRO A 155 6.32 -8.08 9.89
CA PRO A 155 6.50 -7.92 8.46
C PRO A 155 7.73 -7.14 8.04
N ILE A 156 8.19 -6.23 8.89
CA ILE A 156 9.36 -5.43 8.58
C ILE A 156 10.62 -6.28 8.35
N TRP A 157 10.75 -7.43 9.02
CA TRP A 157 11.93 -8.28 8.89
C TRP A 157 12.10 -8.88 7.51
N TYR A 158 11.02 -9.37 6.90
CA TYR A 158 11.10 -9.95 5.57
C TYR A 158 10.93 -8.90 4.47
N LEU A 159 10.17 -7.83 4.67
CA LEU A 159 10.05 -6.73 3.70
C LEU A 159 11.35 -5.91 3.56
N HIS A 160 12.22 -5.96 4.58
CA HIS A 160 13.54 -5.34 4.59
C HIS A 160 14.69 -6.35 4.59
N ASP A 161 14.44 -7.61 4.21
CA ASP A 161 15.52 -8.60 4.03
C ASP A 161 16.46 -8.12 2.92
N GLU A 162 17.75 -8.00 3.22
CA GLU A 162 18.74 -7.43 2.28
C GLU A 162 19.01 -8.33 1.06
N ASN A 163 18.74 -9.63 1.17
CA ASN A 163 18.91 -10.56 0.05
C ASN A 163 17.73 -10.45 -0.93
N ALA A 164 16.50 -10.40 -0.40
CA ALA A 164 15.29 -10.22 -1.21
C ALA A 164 15.16 -8.78 -1.76
N PHE A 165 15.59 -7.80 -0.97
CA PHE A 165 15.48 -6.37 -1.26
C PHE A 165 16.82 -5.67 -1.05
N PRO A 166 17.74 -5.71 -2.03
CA PRO A 166 19.00 -4.98 -1.92
C PRO A 166 18.77 -3.49 -1.66
N ASN A 167 19.53 -2.94 -0.70
CA ASN A 167 19.35 -1.59 -0.16
C ASN A 167 17.92 -1.33 0.35
N PRO A 168 17.41 -2.12 1.32
CA PRO A 168 15.99 -2.12 1.68
C PRO A 168 15.48 -0.80 2.28
N LYS A 169 16.40 0.02 2.80
CA LYS A 169 16.12 1.36 3.35
C LYS A 169 15.84 2.40 2.26
N LEU A 170 16.21 2.14 1.02
CA LEU A 170 15.93 3.01 -0.11
C LEU A 170 14.57 2.65 -0.71
N TYR A 171 13.76 3.68 -0.96
CA TYR A 171 12.59 3.55 -1.82
C TYR A 171 13.08 3.43 -3.27
N ASP A 172 13.04 2.23 -3.83
CA ASP A 172 13.45 1.96 -5.20
C ASP A 172 12.34 1.21 -5.94
N PRO A 173 11.45 1.90 -6.65
CA PRO A 173 10.38 1.25 -7.40
C PRO A 173 10.91 0.51 -8.64
N TYR A 174 12.11 0.83 -9.12
CA TYR A 174 12.68 0.18 -10.30
C TYR A 174 13.01 -1.30 -10.05
N ARG A 175 13.19 -1.72 -8.80
CA ARG A 175 13.38 -3.14 -8.45
C ARG A 175 12.21 -4.03 -8.87
N TRP A 176 11.03 -3.44 -9.07
CA TRP A 176 9.82 -4.16 -9.49
C TRP A 176 9.64 -4.16 -11.01
N LEU A 177 10.37 -3.33 -11.75
CA LEU A 177 10.21 -3.17 -13.19
C LEU A 177 11.15 -4.07 -13.98
N SER A 178 10.69 -4.53 -15.14
CA SER A 178 11.53 -5.13 -16.16
C SER A 178 12.55 -4.11 -16.70
N LYS A 179 13.64 -4.59 -17.32
CA LYS A 179 14.70 -3.71 -17.86
C LYS A 179 14.20 -2.69 -18.89
N ASP A 180 13.16 -3.05 -19.65
CA ASP A 180 12.52 -2.16 -20.63
C ASP A 180 11.41 -1.28 -20.01
N GLY A 181 11.09 -1.46 -18.72
CA GLY A 181 10.09 -0.70 -17.98
C GLY A 181 8.65 -0.98 -18.42
N LYS A 182 8.41 -1.97 -19.29
CA LYS A 182 7.09 -2.28 -19.86
C LYS A 182 6.31 -3.33 -19.07
N GLY A 183 6.90 -3.90 -18.03
CA GLY A 183 6.26 -4.89 -17.19
C GLY A 183 6.92 -4.96 -15.83
N LEU A 184 6.42 -5.88 -15.00
CA LEU A 184 7.08 -6.22 -13.76
C LEU A 184 8.18 -7.26 -13.98
N THR A 185 9.27 -7.15 -13.23
CA THR A 185 10.30 -8.19 -13.19
C THR A 185 9.85 -9.35 -12.29
N ALA A 186 10.15 -10.58 -12.71
CA ALA A 186 9.93 -11.77 -11.89
C ALA A 186 11.15 -12.01 -11.00
N ASP A 187 10.93 -12.18 -9.70
CA ASP A 187 11.98 -12.50 -8.73
C ASP A 187 11.40 -13.38 -7.62
N ALA A 188 11.69 -14.69 -7.72
CA ALA A 188 11.11 -15.68 -6.82
C ALA A 188 11.48 -15.46 -5.34
N LEU A 189 12.67 -14.90 -5.07
CA LEU A 189 13.07 -14.59 -3.70
C LEU A 189 12.27 -13.39 -3.19
N ARG A 190 12.18 -12.33 -3.99
CA ARG A 190 11.39 -11.13 -3.65
C ARG A 190 9.92 -11.45 -3.44
N ASP A 191 9.32 -12.22 -4.34
CA ASP A 191 7.90 -12.60 -4.27
C ASP A 191 7.61 -13.50 -3.06
N ARG A 192 8.58 -14.29 -2.62
CA ARG A 192 8.48 -15.08 -1.38
C ARG A 192 8.49 -14.18 -0.14
N TYR A 193 9.32 -13.15 -0.12
CA TYR A 193 9.51 -12.24 1.02
C TYR A 193 8.56 -11.05 1.03
N TYR A 194 7.88 -10.77 -0.08
CA TYR A 194 6.84 -9.75 -0.16
C TYR A 194 5.54 -10.25 0.47
N ILE A 195 5.40 -10.04 1.78
CA ILE A 195 4.22 -10.48 2.57
C ILE A 195 3.61 -9.29 3.35
N PRO A 196 3.19 -8.21 2.68
CA PRO A 196 2.74 -7.00 3.39
C PRO A 196 1.37 -7.16 4.09
N PHE A 197 0.57 -8.13 3.67
CA PHE A 197 -0.80 -8.32 4.14
C PHE A 197 -0.98 -9.62 4.94
N SER A 198 0.09 -10.14 5.55
CA SER A 198 0.12 -11.48 6.18
C SER A 198 -0.09 -12.61 5.16
N ARG A 199 -0.10 -13.88 5.62
CA ARG A 199 -0.38 -15.09 4.82
C ARG A 199 -1.12 -16.13 5.68
N GLY A 200 -1.82 -17.06 5.03
CA GLY A 200 -2.54 -18.15 5.69
C GLY A 200 -3.91 -17.73 6.23
N ALA A 201 -4.37 -18.37 7.32
CA ALA A 201 -5.72 -18.17 7.87
C ALA A 201 -6.02 -16.74 8.35
N ASN A 202 -4.97 -15.95 8.65
CA ASN A 202 -5.07 -14.57 9.11
C ASN A 202 -4.52 -13.59 8.06
N LEU A 203 -4.81 -13.85 6.78
CA LEU A 203 -4.56 -12.92 5.68
C LEU A 203 -5.45 -11.68 5.86
N CYS A 204 -4.92 -10.48 5.60
CA CYS A 204 -5.71 -9.25 5.63
C CYS A 204 -6.89 -9.33 4.65
N LEU A 205 -8.09 -9.01 5.13
CA LEU A 205 -9.30 -8.98 4.31
C LEU A 205 -9.29 -7.83 3.28
N GLY A 206 -8.56 -6.75 3.58
CA GLY A 206 -8.42 -5.57 2.72
C GLY A 206 -7.21 -5.61 1.78
N ALA A 207 -6.69 -6.80 1.45
CA ALA A 207 -5.50 -6.95 0.60
C ALA A 207 -5.77 -6.77 -0.91
N GLN A 208 -7.03 -6.62 -1.30
CA GLN A 208 -7.47 -6.55 -2.70
C GLN A 208 -7.20 -5.19 -3.31
#